data_AF-A0A2V8J6B7-F1
#
_entry.id   AF-A0A2V8J6B7-F1
#
_cell.length_a   1.000
_cell.length_b   1.000
_cell.length_c   1.000
_cell.angle_alpha   90.00
_cell.angle_beta   90.00
_cell.angle_gamma   90.00
#
_symmetry.space_group_name_H-M   'P 1'
#
loop_
_entity.id
_entity.type
_entity.pdbx_description
1 polymer ?
#
loop_
_entity_poly.entity_id
_entity_poly.type
_entity_poly.pdbx_seq_one_letter_code
_entity_poly.pdbx_strand_id
1 'polypeptide(L)'
;MLPAGDYDIERLGSGVAKLFNRDTHAVVVSNTISISNRTGQSVSAKLVFHRYGNDYFLKEMWWEGAADGRALLISKAERELARTSTPVRIVPVAVR
;
A
#
# COMPACT_ATOMS: atom_id res chain seq x y z
N MET A 1 -0.38 -2.79 10.26
CA MET A 1 -0.82 -4.12 9.78
C MET A 1 -2.18 -3.94 9.16
N LEU A 2 -2.45 -4.60 8.03
CA LEU A 2 -3.77 -4.58 7.40
C LEU A 2 -4.36 -6.00 7.42
N PRO A 3 -5.66 -6.16 7.75
CA PRO A 3 -6.32 -7.45 7.62
C PRO A 3 -6.38 -7.90 6.16
N ALA A 4 -6.59 -9.19 5.91
CA ALA A 4 -6.92 -9.66 4.58
C ALA A 4 -8.29 -9.09 4.17
N GLY A 5 -8.47 -8.83 2.87
CA GLY A 5 -9.75 -8.42 2.32
C GLY A 5 -9.63 -7.57 1.06
N ASP A 6 -10.78 -7.17 0.54
CA ASP A 6 -10.89 -6.27 -0.60
C ASP A 6 -10.81 -4.81 -0.16
N TYR A 7 -9.99 -4.02 -0.87
CA TYR A 7 -9.69 -2.65 -0.49
C TYR A 7 -9.93 -1.67 -1.63
N ASP A 8 -10.66 -0.60 -1.31
CA ASP A 8 -10.74 0.61 -2.12
C ASP A 8 -9.66 1.58 -1.71
N ILE A 9 -9.02 2.21 -2.71
CA ILE A 9 -7.99 3.22 -2.50
C ILE A 9 -8.37 4.56 -3.11
N GLU A 10 -8.34 5.60 -2.30
CA GLU A 10 -8.67 6.96 -2.72
C GLU A 10 -7.53 7.94 -2.41
N ARG A 11 -7.25 8.82 -3.35
CA ARG A 11 -6.36 9.97 -3.13
C ARG A 11 -7.18 11.11 -2.57
N LEU A 12 -6.92 11.49 -1.31
CA LEU A 12 -7.55 12.65 -0.68
C LEU A 12 -6.74 13.95 -0.88
N GLY A 13 -5.47 13.84 -1.30
CA GLY A 13 -4.60 14.98 -1.58
C GLY A 13 -3.18 14.53 -1.97
N SER A 14 -2.27 15.50 -2.16
CA SER A 14 -0.89 15.23 -2.59
C SER A 14 -0.08 14.37 -1.61
N GLY A 15 -0.42 14.42 -0.32
CA GLY A 15 0.26 13.67 0.74
C GLY A 15 -0.65 12.74 1.54
N VAL A 16 -1.91 12.55 1.15
CA VAL A 16 -2.88 11.79 1.96
C VAL A 16 -3.65 10.80 1.09
N ALA A 17 -3.71 9.56 1.54
CA ALA A 17 -4.52 8.52 0.92
C ALA A 17 -5.45 7.87 1.95
N LYS A 18 -6.60 7.40 1.46
CA LYS A 18 -7.58 6.64 2.22
C LYS A 18 -7.64 5.21 1.67
N LEU A 19 -7.64 4.25 2.57
CA LEU A 19 -7.99 2.86 2.33
C LEU A 19 -9.32 2.57 2.99
N PHE A 20 -10.22 1.92 2.26
CA PHE A 20 -11.45 1.38 2.80
C PHE A 20 -11.48 -0.13 2.59
N ASN A 21 -11.57 -0.89 3.67
CA ASN A 21 -11.73 -2.34 3.61
C ASN A 21 -13.22 -2.66 3.45
N ARG A 22 -13.60 -3.31 2.34
CA ARG A 22 -15.00 -3.62 2.04
C ARG A 22 -15.58 -4.70 2.94
N ASP A 23 -14.76 -5.64 3.42
CA ASP A 23 -15.23 -6.76 4.23
C ASP A 23 -15.52 -6.36 5.67
N THR A 24 -14.71 -5.47 6.23
CA THR A 24 -14.77 -5.04 7.65
C THR A 24 -15.31 -3.63 7.82
N HIS A 25 -15.49 -2.88 6.73
CA HIS A 25 -15.87 -1.47 6.71
C HIS A 25 -14.86 -0.55 7.44
N ALA A 26 -13.64 -1.05 7.69
CA ALA A 26 -12.59 -0.28 8.32
C ALA A 26 -12.05 0.79 7.35
N VAL A 27 -11.87 2.00 7.86
CA VAL A 27 -11.26 3.11 7.13
C VAL A 27 -9.89 3.42 7.72
N VAL A 28 -8.88 3.53 6.86
CA VAL A 28 -7.55 3.98 7.24
C VAL A 28 -7.20 5.21 6.40
N VAL A 29 -6.88 6.32 7.06
CA VAL A 29 -6.33 7.52 6.41
C VAL A 29 -4.87 7.64 6.80
N SER A 30 -3.98 7.84 5.83
CA SER A 30 -2.55 7.86 6.08
C SER A 30 -1.83 8.94 5.27
N ASN A 31 -0.81 9.52 5.89
CA ASN A 31 0.15 10.35 5.20
C ASN A 31 1.03 9.49 4.30
N THR A 32 1.33 10.00 3.11
CA THR A 32 2.03 9.29 2.05
C THR A 32 3.06 10.18 1.36
N ILE A 33 4.02 9.54 0.71
CA ILE A 33 5.02 10.20 -0.13
C ILE A 33 4.73 9.83 -1.58
N SER A 34 4.82 10.80 -2.49
CA SER A 34 4.71 10.55 -3.93
C SER A 34 5.90 9.71 -4.40
N ILE A 35 5.65 8.66 -5.16
CA ILE A 35 6.69 7.84 -5.79
C ILE A 35 6.47 7.80 -7.30
N SER A 36 7.52 7.99 -8.09
CA SER A 36 7.41 7.97 -9.54
C SER A 36 7.43 6.55 -10.10
N ASN A 37 6.62 6.30 -11.12
CA ASN A 37 6.75 5.09 -11.92
C ASN A 37 7.95 5.21 -12.87
N ARG A 38 9.10 4.68 -12.47
CA ARG A 38 10.35 4.80 -13.24
C ARG A 38 10.40 3.92 -14.49
N THR A 39 9.51 2.93 -14.64
CA THR A 39 9.52 2.05 -15.81
C THR A 39 8.82 2.66 -17.02
N GLY A 40 8.03 3.74 -16.82
CA GLY A 40 7.24 4.37 -17.88
C GLY A 40 6.09 3.51 -18.42
N GLN A 41 5.90 2.30 -17.90
CA GLN A 41 4.83 1.39 -18.31
C GLN A 41 3.52 1.78 -17.65
N SER A 42 2.39 1.63 -18.33
CA SER A 42 1.08 1.81 -17.70
C SER A 42 0.96 0.89 -16.48
N VAL A 43 0.60 1.47 -15.33
CA VAL A 43 0.44 0.73 -14.08
C VAL A 43 -1.03 0.37 -13.94
N SER A 44 -1.33 -0.90 -13.68
CA SER A 44 -2.66 -1.32 -13.22
C SER A 44 -2.87 -0.90 -11.76
N ALA A 45 -4.13 -0.74 -11.35
CA ALA A 45 -4.44 -0.54 -9.94
C ALA A 45 -3.89 -1.71 -9.11
N LYS A 46 -3.06 -1.41 -8.11
CA LYS A 46 -2.43 -2.43 -7.27
C LYS A 46 -2.03 -1.87 -5.91
N LEU A 47 -2.04 -2.78 -4.95
CA LEU A 47 -1.45 -2.57 -3.64
C LEU A 47 -0.13 -3.36 -3.58
N VAL A 48 0.86 -2.80 -2.90
CA VAL A 48 2.13 -3.47 -2.65
C VAL A 48 2.29 -3.63 -1.14
N PHE A 49 2.58 -4.84 -0.71
CA PHE A 49 2.76 -5.17 0.69
C PHE A 49 4.19 -5.65 0.97
N HIS A 50 4.69 -5.31 2.15
CA HIS A 50 5.76 -6.04 2.80
C HIS A 50 5.15 -7.13 3.67
N ARG A 51 5.61 -8.37 3.46
CA ARG A 51 5.20 -9.54 4.24
C ARG A 51 6.35 -10.02 5.11
N TYR A 52 6.09 -10.12 6.41
CA TYR A 52 6.98 -10.70 7.42
C TYR A 52 6.26 -11.91 8.03
N GLY A 53 6.59 -13.13 7.60
CA GLY A 53 5.83 -14.32 8.05
C GLY A 53 4.35 -14.21 7.66
N ASN A 54 3.46 -14.02 8.64
CA ASN A 54 2.02 -13.83 8.40
C ASN A 54 1.56 -12.37 8.52
N ASP A 55 2.47 -11.45 8.80
CA ASP A 55 2.16 -10.04 8.99
C ASP A 55 2.32 -9.27 7.67
N TYR A 56 1.28 -8.53 7.30
CA TYR A 56 1.22 -7.74 6.07
C TYR A 56 1.16 -6.24 6.39
N PHE A 57 2.07 -5.50 5.77
CA PHE A 57 2.17 -4.05 5.88
C PHE A 57 2.05 -3.44 4.50
N LEU A 58 1.06 -2.57 4.30
CA LEU A 58 0.93 -1.85 3.05
C LEU A 58 2.10 -0.90 2.88
N LYS A 59 2.77 -1.01 1.74
CA LYS A 59 3.93 -0.21 1.38
C LYS A 59 3.63 0.81 0.30
N GLU A 60 2.91 0.42 -0.74
CA GLU A 60 2.62 1.30 -1.89
C GLU A 60 1.20 1.10 -2.39
N MET A 61 0.64 2.19 -2.92
CA MET A 61 -0.63 2.23 -3.63
C MET A 61 -0.39 2.78 -5.03
N TRP A 62 -0.98 2.13 -6.02
CA TRP A 62 -0.91 2.51 -7.41
C TRP A 62 -2.32 2.53 -8.00
N TRP A 63 -2.57 3.51 -8.85
CA TRP A 63 -3.85 3.68 -9.53
C TRP A 63 -3.67 3.45 -11.02
N GLU A 64 -4.72 2.92 -11.65
CA GLU A 64 -4.70 2.67 -13.08
C GLU A 64 -4.45 3.97 -13.87
N GLY A 65 -3.52 3.91 -14.83
CA GLY A 65 -3.18 5.06 -15.68
C GLY A 65 -2.42 6.19 -14.99
N ALA A 66 -2.12 6.09 -13.68
CA ALA A 66 -1.35 7.10 -12.96
C ALA A 66 0.15 7.00 -13.26
N ALA A 67 0.81 8.14 -13.48
CA ALA A 67 2.26 8.23 -13.66
C ALA A 67 3.03 8.12 -12.33
N ASP A 68 2.33 8.25 -11.20
CA ASP A 68 2.88 8.17 -9.85
C ASP A 68 2.05 7.25 -8.95
N GLY A 69 2.68 6.79 -7.88
CA GLY A 69 2.07 6.04 -6.79
C GLY A 69 2.21 6.78 -5.46
N ARG A 70 1.68 6.18 -4.40
CA ARG A 70 1.82 6.69 -3.03
C ARG A 70 2.49 5.63 -2.17
N ALA A 71 3.59 5.98 -1.54
CA ALA A 71 4.27 5.14 -0.56
C ALA A 71 3.86 5.52 0.86
N LEU A 72 3.64 4.51 1.71
CA LEU A 72 3.48 4.72 3.14
C LEU A 72 4.84 4.73 3.85
N LEU A 73 4.90 5.57 4.89
CA LEU A 73 6.00 5.54 5.84
C LEU A 73 5.99 4.23 6.61
N ILE A 74 7.17 3.67 6.85
CA ILE A 74 7.32 2.44 7.64
C ILE A 74 6.77 2.66 9.05
N SER A 75 5.85 1.80 9.46
CA SER A 75 5.25 1.88 10.80
C SER A 75 6.25 1.45 11.88
N LYS A 76 6.01 1.81 13.15
CA LYS A 76 6.86 1.37 14.26
C LYS A 76 6.94 -0.16 14.33
N ALA A 77 5.80 -0.84 14.23
CA ALA A 77 5.73 -2.30 14.27
C ALA A 77 6.51 -2.96 13.10
N GLU A 78 6.35 -2.43 11.88
CA GLU A 78 7.11 -2.91 10.72
C GLU A 78 8.62 -2.69 10.89
N ARG A 79 9.04 -1.55 11.46
CA ARG A 79 10.45 -1.26 11.72
C ARG A 79 11.08 -2.25 12.71
N GLU A 80 10.35 -2.69 13.72
CA GLU A 80 10.85 -3.70 14.65
C GLU A 80 11.07 -5.06 13.96
N LEU A 81 10.14 -5.48 13.11
CA LEU A 81 10.29 -6.70 12.31
C LEU A 81 11.44 -6.61 11.28
N ALA A 82 11.62 -5.43 10.69
CA ALA A 82 12.70 -5.16 9.74
C ALA A 82 14.11 -5.25 10.34
N ARG A 83 14.26 -5.24 11.67
CA ARG A 83 15.55 -5.42 12.34
C ARG A 83 16.05 -6.85 12.31
N THR A 84 15.13 -7.82 12.23
CA THR A 84 15.44 -9.25 12.36
C THR A 84 15.14 -10.04 11.09
N SER A 85 14.42 -9.46 10.14
CA SER A 85 14.00 -10.14 8.91
C SER A 85 13.89 -9.17 7.73
N THR A 86 14.15 -9.68 6.53
CA THR A 86 13.91 -8.97 5.27
C THR A 86 12.50 -9.31 4.77
N PRO A 87 11.63 -8.33 4.47
CA PRO A 87 10.30 -8.62 3.99
C PRO A 87 10.30 -9.21 2.59
N VAL A 88 9.33 -10.07 2.32
CA VAL A 88 8.97 -10.43 0.94
C VAL A 88 8.01 -9.37 0.40
N ARG A 89 8.28 -8.86 -0.81
CA ARG A 89 7.41 -7.90 -1.50
C ARG A 89 6.29 -8.65 -2.21
N ILE A 90 5.04 -8.39 -1.82
CA ILE A 90 3.85 -9.02 -2.41
C ILE A 90 3.04 -7.96 -3.16
N VAL A 91 2.60 -8.28 -4.37
CA VAL A 91 1.85 -7.38 -5.23
C VAL A 91 0.50 -8.02 -5.58
N PRO A 92 -0.50 -7.95 -4.69
CA PRO A 92 -1.86 -8.26 -5.08
C PRO A 92 -2.35 -7.23 -6.10
N VAL A 93 -2.99 -7.73 -7.15
CA VAL A 93 -3.73 -6.88 -8.08
C VAL A 93 -4.94 -6.36 -7.31
N ALA A 94 -5.10 -5.03 -7.23
CA ALA A 94 -6.27 -4.44 -6.59
C ALA A 94 -7.41 -4.50 -7.60
N VAL A 95 -8.53 -5.10 -7.22
CA VAL A 95 -9.72 -5.19 -8.07
C VAL A 95 -10.63 -4.01 -7.76
N ARG A 96 -10.47 -2.92 -8.53
CA ARG A 96 -11.38 -1.76 -8.71
C ARG A 96 -11.75 -0.95 -7.47
#